data_AF-A0A6P5U2B4-F1
#
_entry.id   AF-A0A6P5U2B4-F1
#
_cell.length_a   1.000
_cell.length_b   1.000
_cell.length_c   1.000
_cell.angle_alpha   90.00
_cell.angle_beta   90.00
_cell.angle_gamma   90.00
#
_symmetry.space_group_name_H-M   'P 1'
#
loop_
_entity.id
_entity.type
_entity.pdbx_description
1 polymer ?
#
loop_
_entity_poly.entity_id
_entity_poly.type
_entity_poly.pdbx_seq_one_letter_code
_entity_poly.pdbx_strand_id
1 'polypeptide(L)'
;MERHYRKHLLRSRPRNNDFQRFGNMNRMIYETDRRCVDELRMDLHTFSKLCSMLRATGRLHDTRNVSVDEMVAVFLNVLAHHKKNRVIQNDFYRSGETISRYFNAVLGSVLCLQNELLPVHENSTDERWKWFKNCLGALDGTYIRLHVPEADKPRYRTRKNEIATNVLGVCSQDMQFIYVLPGWEGSAADSRILRDAISRRHGLRVPHGKR
;
A
#
# COMPACT_ATOMS: atom_id res chain seq x y z
N MET A 1 8.18 4.93 44.35
CA MET A 1 9.37 5.61 43.79
C MET A 1 10.24 4.67 42.93
N GLU A 2 10.47 3.41 43.31
CA GLU A 2 11.26 2.42 42.53
C GLU A 2 10.72 2.04 41.14
N ARG A 3 9.38 2.00 40.94
CA ARG A 3 8.80 1.66 39.63
C ARG A 3 9.10 2.70 38.55
N HIS A 4 9.31 3.95 38.93
CA HIS A 4 9.60 5.02 37.98
C HIS A 4 11.07 4.99 37.54
N TYR A 5 11.99 4.62 38.44
CA TYR A 5 13.41 4.42 38.13
C TYR A 5 13.66 3.22 37.20
N ARG A 6 12.93 2.11 37.37
CA ARG A 6 13.07 0.91 36.51
C ARG A 6 12.71 1.15 35.03
N LYS A 7 11.81 2.09 34.73
CA LYS A 7 11.49 2.44 33.33
C LYS A 7 12.61 3.24 32.64
N HIS A 8 13.42 3.97 33.40
CA HIS A 8 14.53 4.77 32.83
C HIS A 8 15.81 3.94 32.62
N LEU A 9 16.00 2.85 33.38
CA LEU A 9 17.15 1.94 33.23
C LEU A 9 17.07 1.03 31.97
N LEU A 10 15.89 0.83 31.40
CA LEU A 10 15.70 0.02 30.17
C LEU A 10 15.80 0.86 28.88
N ARG A 11 16.17 2.14 29.00
CA ARG A 11 16.25 3.10 27.88
C ARG A 11 17.69 3.41 27.46
N SER A 12 18.66 2.62 27.91
CA SER A 12 19.98 2.61 27.30
C SER A 12 19.87 2.02 25.89
N ARG A 13 20.34 2.75 24.88
CA ARG A 13 20.61 2.18 23.55
C ARG A 13 21.95 1.44 23.67
N PRO A 14 22.01 0.12 23.89
CA PRO A 14 23.30 -0.56 23.81
C PRO A 14 23.81 -0.40 22.38
N ARG A 15 25.10 -0.09 22.22
CA ARG A 15 25.80 -0.05 20.91
C ARG A 15 25.55 -1.32 20.08
N ASN A 16 25.19 -2.42 20.73
CA ASN A 16 24.80 -3.69 20.13
C ASN A 16 23.57 -3.57 19.21
N ASN A 17 22.62 -2.67 19.51
CA ASN A 17 21.39 -2.52 18.72
C ASN A 17 21.65 -1.88 17.35
N ASP A 18 22.64 -0.98 17.24
CA ASP A 18 22.99 -0.40 15.94
C ASP A 18 23.66 -1.45 15.05
N PHE A 19 24.57 -2.26 15.61
CA PHE A 19 25.20 -3.37 14.89
C PHE A 19 24.18 -4.42 14.43
N GLN A 20 23.25 -4.83 15.32
CA GLN A 20 22.17 -5.76 14.98
C GLN A 20 21.19 -5.18 13.95
N ARG A 21 20.90 -3.87 14.01
CA ARG A 21 20.08 -3.19 13.00
C ARG A 21 20.73 -3.23 11.63
N PHE A 22 22.01 -2.81 11.53
CA PHE A 22 22.74 -2.85 10.26
C PHE A 22 22.88 -4.29 9.75
N GLY A 23 23.12 -5.25 10.63
CA GLY A 23 23.17 -6.67 10.29
C GLY A 23 21.85 -7.19 9.71
N ASN A 24 20.72 -6.92 10.37
CA ASN A 24 19.40 -7.33 9.88
C ASN A 24 19.05 -6.65 8.56
N MET A 25 19.31 -5.35 8.43
CA MET A 25 19.07 -4.61 7.19
C MET A 25 19.90 -5.18 6.03
N ASN A 26 21.19 -5.45 6.25
CA ASN A 26 22.05 -6.07 5.23
C ASN A 26 21.59 -7.47 4.87
N ARG A 27 21.14 -8.25 5.85
CA ARG A 27 20.61 -9.60 5.65
C ARG A 27 19.32 -9.63 4.81
N MET A 28 18.45 -8.63 4.97
CA MET A 28 17.19 -8.55 4.23
C MET A 28 17.38 -8.01 2.81
N ILE A 29 18.24 -7.00 2.64
CA ILE A 29 18.33 -6.22 1.39
C ILE A 29 19.50 -6.68 0.51
N TYR A 30 20.68 -6.86 1.09
CA TYR A 30 21.95 -6.92 0.36
C TYR A 30 22.59 -8.31 0.30
N GLU A 31 22.02 -9.31 0.98
CA GLU A 31 22.60 -10.66 1.02
C GLU A 31 22.39 -11.43 -0.29
N THR A 32 21.16 -11.41 -0.83
CA THR A 32 20.83 -12.01 -2.13
C THR A 32 19.60 -11.32 -2.72
N ASP A 33 19.52 -11.26 -4.06
CA ASP A 33 18.32 -10.74 -4.75
C ASP A 33 17.06 -11.50 -4.35
N ARG A 34 17.15 -12.81 -4.17
CA ARG A 34 16.03 -13.65 -3.74
C ARG A 34 15.46 -13.19 -2.40
N ARG A 35 16.32 -12.89 -1.41
CA ARG A 35 15.85 -12.38 -0.12
C ARG A 35 15.26 -10.98 -0.20
N CYS A 36 15.85 -10.11 -1.02
CA CYS A 36 15.28 -8.79 -1.28
C CYS A 36 13.86 -8.91 -1.85
N VAL A 37 13.66 -9.82 -2.82
CA VAL A 37 12.32 -10.12 -3.37
C VAL A 37 11.39 -10.72 -2.33
N ASP A 38 11.86 -11.66 -1.53
CA ASP A 38 11.04 -12.32 -0.51
C ASP A 38 10.58 -11.33 0.59
N GLU A 39 11.45 -10.43 1.04
CA GLU A 39 11.18 -9.48 2.15
C GLU A 39 10.59 -8.13 1.69
N LEU A 40 10.96 -7.64 0.51
CA LEU A 40 10.61 -6.29 0.01
C LEU A 40 9.75 -6.33 -1.26
N ARG A 41 9.51 -7.51 -1.84
CA ARG A 41 8.76 -7.73 -3.10
C ARG A 41 9.40 -7.09 -4.34
N MET A 42 10.70 -6.80 -4.29
CA MET A 42 11.46 -6.28 -5.42
C MET A 42 12.92 -6.74 -5.33
N ASP A 43 13.61 -6.82 -6.46
CA ASP A 43 15.04 -7.11 -6.49
C ASP A 43 15.87 -5.90 -6.01
N LEU A 44 17.17 -6.13 -5.78
CA LEU A 44 18.08 -5.11 -5.24
C LEU A 44 18.23 -3.89 -6.17
N HIS A 45 18.21 -4.11 -7.48
CA HIS A 45 18.35 -3.04 -8.46
C HIS A 45 17.12 -2.11 -8.43
N THR A 46 15.93 -2.70 -8.43
CA THR A 46 14.65 -2.00 -8.31
C THR A 46 14.54 -1.24 -6.98
N PHE A 47 14.98 -1.85 -5.88
CA PHE A 47 15.03 -1.20 -4.56
C PHE A 47 15.95 0.03 -4.56
N SER A 48 17.15 -0.12 -5.11
CA SER A 48 18.15 0.97 -5.19
C SER A 48 17.66 2.12 -6.07
N LYS A 49 16.97 1.79 -7.16
CA LYS A 49 16.33 2.76 -8.06
C LYS A 49 15.22 3.52 -7.34
N LEU A 50 14.34 2.82 -6.62
CA LEU A 50 13.27 3.45 -5.82
C LEU A 50 13.85 4.40 -4.77
N CYS A 51 14.89 3.98 -4.03
CA CYS A 51 15.52 4.85 -3.02
C CYS A 51 16.14 6.09 -3.66
N SER A 52 16.75 5.97 -4.84
CA SER A 52 17.28 7.11 -5.60
C SER A 52 16.17 8.08 -6.03
N MET A 53 15.04 7.58 -6.53
CA MET A 53 13.88 8.40 -6.91
C MET A 53 13.26 9.12 -5.71
N LEU A 54 13.16 8.44 -4.56
CA LEU A 54 12.66 9.03 -3.32
C LEU A 54 13.58 10.13 -2.77
N ARG A 55 14.90 9.99 -2.96
CA ARG A 55 15.87 11.05 -2.63
C ARG A 55 15.74 12.27 -3.54
N ALA A 56 15.62 12.04 -4.84
CA ALA A 56 15.61 13.12 -5.84
C ALA A 56 14.26 13.86 -5.90
N THR A 57 13.17 13.14 -6.12
CA THR A 57 11.84 13.71 -6.33
C THR A 57 10.98 13.66 -5.07
N GLY A 58 11.10 12.58 -4.29
CA GLY A 58 10.32 12.36 -3.08
C GLY A 58 10.70 13.26 -1.89
N ARG A 59 11.81 14.01 -1.99
CA ARG A 59 12.37 14.86 -0.92
C ARG A 59 12.63 14.11 0.39
N LEU A 60 12.90 12.81 0.28
CA LEU A 60 13.26 11.98 1.43
C LEU A 60 14.78 12.06 1.63
N HIS A 61 15.20 12.46 2.83
CA HIS A 61 16.60 12.66 3.15
C HIS A 61 17.07 11.73 4.27
N ASP A 62 18.35 11.38 4.21
CA ASP A 62 19.01 10.72 5.33
C ASP A 62 18.96 11.65 6.56
N THR A 63 18.76 11.06 7.73
CA THR A 63 18.87 11.77 9.00
C THR A 63 20.13 11.33 9.71
N ARG A 64 20.53 12.04 10.78
CA ARG A 64 21.73 11.73 11.57
C ARG A 64 21.85 10.25 11.99
N ASN A 65 20.73 9.54 12.14
CA ASN A 65 20.71 8.18 12.68
C ASN A 65 20.07 7.14 11.74
N VAL A 66 19.63 7.51 10.54
CA VAL A 66 18.74 6.69 9.69
C VAL A 66 18.97 7.05 8.23
N SER A 67 19.23 6.06 7.40
CA SER A 67 19.27 6.24 5.94
C SER A 67 17.86 6.13 5.33
N VAL A 68 17.68 6.72 4.15
CA VAL A 68 16.50 6.55 3.31
C VAL A 68 16.24 5.06 3.07
N ASP A 69 17.28 4.28 2.78
CA ASP A 69 17.18 2.84 2.55
C ASP A 69 16.55 2.12 3.76
N GLU A 70 16.93 2.48 4.99
CA GLU A 70 16.33 1.91 6.20
C GLU A 70 14.84 2.26 6.30
N MET A 71 14.48 3.52 6.03
CA MET A 71 13.08 3.97 6.07
C MET A 71 12.23 3.25 5.02
N VAL A 72 12.75 3.15 3.80
CA VAL A 72 12.07 2.50 2.67
C VAL A 72 11.95 1.00 2.91
N ALA A 73 12.98 0.34 3.44
CA ALA A 73 12.92 -1.07 3.78
C ALA A 73 11.87 -1.35 4.86
N VAL A 74 11.79 -0.52 5.91
CA VAL A 74 10.73 -0.61 6.92
C VAL A 74 9.34 -0.49 6.30
N PHE A 75 9.14 0.52 5.44
CA PHE A 75 7.87 0.76 4.76
C PHE A 75 7.46 -0.44 3.88
N LEU A 76 8.37 -0.92 3.04
CA LEU A 76 8.12 -2.04 2.14
C LEU A 76 7.86 -3.34 2.91
N ASN A 77 8.61 -3.63 3.97
CA ASN A 77 8.42 -4.86 4.75
C ASN A 77 7.04 -4.89 5.46
N VAL A 78 6.55 -3.72 5.91
CA VAL A 78 5.18 -3.58 6.43
C VAL A 78 4.15 -3.89 5.36
N LEU A 79 4.29 -3.33 4.15
CA LEU A 79 3.33 -3.55 3.06
C LEU A 79 3.38 -4.98 2.49
N ALA A 80 4.59 -5.51 2.29
CA ALA A 80 4.86 -6.82 1.70
C ALA A 80 4.25 -7.98 2.49
N HIS A 81 4.20 -7.86 3.82
CA HIS A 81 3.84 -8.95 4.73
C HIS A 81 2.73 -8.58 5.71
N HIS A 82 2.17 -7.37 5.61
CA HIS A 82 1.20 -6.84 6.57
C HIS A 82 1.67 -6.95 8.03
N LYS A 83 2.98 -6.78 8.27
CA LYS A 83 3.56 -6.93 9.61
C LYS A 83 3.06 -5.83 10.55
N LYS A 84 2.71 -6.22 11.77
CA LYS A 84 2.30 -5.28 12.83
C LYS A 84 3.51 -4.45 13.27
N ASN A 85 3.28 -3.18 13.66
CA ASN A 85 4.34 -2.27 14.14
C ASN A 85 5.22 -2.91 15.23
N ARG A 86 4.64 -3.68 16.17
CA ARG A 86 5.41 -4.39 17.21
C ARG A 86 6.44 -5.39 16.66
N VAL A 87 6.15 -6.05 15.54
CA VAL A 87 7.08 -7.00 14.90
C VAL A 87 8.26 -6.23 14.30
N ILE A 88 7.96 -5.17 13.55
CA ILE A 88 8.98 -4.31 12.93
C ILE A 88 9.89 -3.64 13.97
N GLN A 89 9.37 -3.29 15.15
CA GLN A 89 10.17 -2.78 16.27
C GLN A 89 11.30 -3.72 16.66
N ASN A 90 11.03 -5.03 16.67
CA ASN A 90 12.01 -6.05 16.98
C ASN A 90 12.97 -6.26 15.80
N ASP A 91 12.45 -6.33 14.57
CA ASP A 91 13.26 -6.59 13.37
C ASP A 91 14.29 -5.48 13.11
N PHE A 92 13.92 -4.21 13.34
CA PHE A 92 14.75 -3.03 13.06
C PHE A 92 15.31 -2.34 14.32
N TYR A 93 15.00 -2.86 15.52
CA TYR A 93 15.44 -2.27 16.80
C TYR A 93 15.09 -0.77 16.95
N ARG A 94 13.91 -0.37 16.46
CA ARG A 94 13.39 1.01 16.54
C ARG A 94 12.16 1.06 17.45
N SER A 95 11.89 2.24 18.01
CA SER A 95 10.63 2.45 18.73
C SER A 95 9.44 2.46 17.75
N GLY A 96 8.27 2.04 18.20
CA GLY A 96 7.07 2.02 17.35
C GLY A 96 6.66 3.40 16.84
N GLU A 97 6.93 4.45 17.62
CA GLU A 97 6.77 5.85 17.19
C GLU A 97 7.71 6.16 16.01
N THR A 98 8.96 5.72 16.08
CA THR A 98 9.96 5.95 15.02
C THR A 98 9.58 5.21 13.74
N ILE A 99 9.13 3.96 13.83
CA ILE A 99 8.61 3.21 12.69
C ILE A 99 7.40 3.90 12.07
N SER A 100 6.48 4.42 12.89
CA SER A 100 5.31 5.15 12.40
C SER A 100 5.73 6.44 11.66
N ARG A 101 6.76 7.14 12.15
CA ARG A 101 7.33 8.31 11.46
C ARG A 101 7.96 7.93 10.12
N TYR A 102 8.74 6.86 10.06
CA TYR A 102 9.34 6.39 8.81
C TYR A 102 8.27 6.02 7.79
N PHE A 103 7.25 5.27 8.21
CA PHE A 103 6.17 4.83 7.35
C PHE A 103 5.45 6.02 6.70
N ASN A 104 5.07 7.03 7.49
CA ASN A 104 4.37 8.20 6.96
C ASN A 104 5.28 9.10 6.11
N ALA A 105 6.57 9.23 6.45
CA ALA A 105 7.52 10.00 5.65
C ALA A 105 7.72 9.37 4.26
N VAL A 106 7.89 8.04 4.21
CA VAL A 106 8.01 7.31 2.94
C VAL A 106 6.69 7.37 2.17
N LEU A 107 5.55 7.18 2.82
CA LEU A 107 4.24 7.29 2.18
C LEU A 107 4.05 8.65 1.50
N GLY A 108 4.32 9.75 2.20
CA GLY A 108 4.23 11.10 1.62
C GLY A 108 5.17 11.28 0.42
N SER A 109 6.40 10.75 0.52
CA SER A 109 7.39 10.82 -0.56
C SER A 109 6.99 10.00 -1.79
N VAL A 110 6.40 8.82 -1.58
CA VAL A 110 5.85 7.96 -2.65
C VAL A 110 4.66 8.62 -3.32
N LEU A 111 3.79 9.30 -2.56
CA LEU A 111 2.68 10.07 -3.14
C LEU A 111 3.17 11.23 -4.01
N CYS A 112 4.31 11.85 -3.69
CA CYS A 112 4.93 12.84 -4.59
C CYS A 112 5.47 12.22 -5.90
N LEU A 113 5.90 10.96 -5.87
CA LEU A 113 6.36 10.21 -7.05
C LEU A 113 5.23 9.67 -7.92
N GLN A 114 3.98 9.78 -7.47
CA GLN A 114 2.79 9.29 -8.19
C GLN A 114 2.78 9.71 -9.66
N ASN A 115 3.05 10.98 -9.95
CA ASN A 115 2.96 11.51 -11.31
C ASN A 115 4.08 10.99 -12.24
N GLU A 116 5.22 10.58 -11.68
CA GLU A 116 6.33 10.00 -12.46
C GLU A 116 6.18 8.49 -12.62
N LEU A 117 5.70 7.79 -11.58
CA LEU A 117 5.56 6.33 -11.58
C LEU A 117 4.25 5.87 -12.25
N LEU A 118 3.24 6.72 -12.22
CA LEU A 118 1.92 6.50 -12.77
C LEU A 118 1.51 7.74 -13.61
N PRO A 119 2.26 8.06 -14.69
CA PRO A 119 1.91 9.17 -15.56
C PRO A 119 0.64 8.78 -16.32
N VAL A 120 -0.44 9.52 -16.14
CA VAL A 120 -1.68 9.27 -16.88
C VAL A 120 -2.25 10.59 -17.36
N HIS A 121 -2.34 10.73 -18.69
CA HIS A 121 -2.89 11.90 -19.38
C HIS A 121 -3.67 11.42 -20.61
N GLU A 122 -4.79 12.09 -20.92
CA GLU A 122 -5.65 11.76 -22.06
C GLU A 122 -4.93 11.81 -23.44
N ASN A 123 -3.80 12.53 -23.53
CA ASN A 123 -2.93 12.62 -24.71
C ASN A 123 -1.58 11.89 -24.54
N SER A 124 -1.49 10.94 -23.62
CA SER A 124 -0.23 10.28 -23.27
C SER A 124 0.39 9.57 -24.48
N THR A 125 1.61 9.99 -24.82
CA THR A 125 2.50 9.31 -25.79
C THR A 125 3.22 8.10 -25.17
N ASP A 126 2.95 7.77 -23.91
CA ASP A 126 3.55 6.67 -23.17
C ASP A 126 3.20 5.31 -23.81
N GLU A 127 4.23 4.53 -24.13
CA GLU A 127 4.08 3.20 -24.72
C GLU A 127 3.31 2.20 -23.84
N ARG A 128 3.29 2.42 -22.53
CA ARG A 128 2.55 1.58 -21.58
C ARG A 128 1.04 1.82 -21.66
N TRP A 129 0.63 3.06 -21.86
CA TRP A 129 -0.78 3.48 -21.86
C TRP A 129 -1.37 3.67 -23.26
N LYS A 130 -0.55 3.68 -24.32
CA LYS A 130 -1.01 3.82 -25.72
C LYS A 130 -2.04 2.78 -26.16
N TRP A 131 -2.11 1.64 -25.48
CA TRP A 131 -3.07 0.56 -25.75
C TRP A 131 -4.42 0.77 -25.06
N PHE A 132 -4.49 1.64 -24.05
CA PHE A 132 -5.69 1.94 -23.26
C PHE A 132 -6.35 3.26 -23.70
N LYS A 133 -6.24 3.62 -24.98
CA LYS A 133 -6.91 4.80 -25.55
C LYS A 133 -8.41 4.73 -25.30
N ASN A 134 -8.99 5.85 -24.85
CA ASN A 134 -10.41 5.95 -24.47
C ASN A 134 -10.83 5.04 -23.29
N CYS A 135 -9.88 4.50 -22.53
CA CYS A 135 -10.20 3.83 -21.26
C CYS A 135 -10.63 4.88 -20.24
N LEU A 136 -11.85 4.73 -19.73
CA LEU A 136 -12.44 5.61 -18.73
C LEU A 136 -11.68 5.56 -17.39
N GLY A 137 -11.10 4.40 -17.07
CA GLY A 137 -10.51 4.16 -15.76
C GLY A 137 -10.31 2.69 -15.42
N ALA A 138 -9.82 2.44 -14.20
CA ALA A 138 -9.78 1.11 -13.61
C ALA A 138 -11.07 0.84 -12.83
N LEU A 139 -11.60 -0.37 -12.95
CA LEU A 139 -12.81 -0.82 -12.27
C LEU A 139 -12.45 -2.02 -11.40
N ASP A 140 -12.82 -1.97 -10.12
CA ASP A 140 -12.60 -3.08 -9.19
C ASP A 140 -13.69 -3.13 -8.11
N GLY A 141 -13.94 -4.34 -7.61
CA GLY A 141 -14.86 -4.60 -6.49
C GLY A 141 -14.11 -4.67 -5.17
N THR A 142 -14.59 -3.96 -4.15
CA THR A 142 -14.03 -4.02 -2.79
C THR A 142 -15.08 -4.40 -1.76
N TYR A 143 -14.67 -5.08 -0.70
CA TYR A 143 -15.56 -5.55 0.35
C TYR A 143 -15.44 -4.67 1.60
N ILE A 144 -16.56 -4.11 2.04
CA ILE A 144 -16.66 -3.40 3.32
C ILE A 144 -17.39 -4.28 4.31
N ARG A 145 -16.74 -4.62 5.42
CA ARG A 145 -17.33 -5.44 6.48
C ARG A 145 -18.53 -4.73 7.11
N LEU A 146 -19.56 -5.50 7.43
CA LEU A 146 -20.80 -4.98 7.99
C LEU A 146 -21.41 -5.91 9.04
N HIS A 147 -22.25 -5.33 9.88
CA HIS A 147 -23.07 -6.05 10.84
C HIS A 147 -24.52 -6.03 10.36
N VAL A 148 -25.08 -7.21 10.11
CA VAL A 148 -26.48 -7.41 9.73
C VAL A 148 -27.16 -8.42 10.65
N PRO A 149 -28.50 -8.39 10.74
CA PRO A 149 -29.27 -9.42 11.43
C PRO A 149 -28.94 -10.83 10.91
N GLU A 150 -29.12 -11.84 11.76
CA GLU A 150 -28.80 -13.24 11.43
C GLU A 150 -29.50 -13.71 10.14
N ALA A 151 -30.74 -13.27 9.92
CA ALA A 151 -31.54 -13.58 8.75
C ALA A 151 -30.89 -13.12 7.42
N ASP A 152 -30.13 -12.02 7.45
CA ASP A 152 -29.50 -11.43 6.26
C ASP A 152 -28.05 -11.87 6.06
N LYS A 153 -27.39 -12.45 7.07
CA LYS A 153 -26.00 -12.91 6.97
C LYS A 153 -25.72 -13.82 5.78
N PRO A 154 -26.58 -14.78 5.38
CA PRO A 154 -26.33 -15.63 4.22
C PRO A 154 -26.12 -14.82 2.93
N ARG A 155 -26.88 -13.74 2.75
CA ARG A 155 -26.83 -12.87 1.58
C ARG A 155 -25.52 -12.08 1.51
N TYR A 156 -25.06 -11.54 2.63
CA TYR A 156 -23.83 -10.74 2.72
C TYR A 156 -22.55 -11.55 2.94
N ARG A 157 -22.64 -12.89 2.86
CA ARG A 157 -21.49 -13.77 3.03
C ARG A 157 -20.63 -13.77 1.76
N THR A 158 -19.36 -13.41 1.91
CA THR A 158 -18.35 -13.47 0.85
C THR A 158 -17.80 -14.89 0.66
N ARG A 159 -17.06 -15.11 -0.43
CA ARG A 159 -16.31 -16.37 -0.67
C ARG A 159 -15.33 -16.71 0.48
N LYS A 160 -14.84 -15.71 1.21
CA LYS A 160 -13.94 -15.88 2.36
C LYS A 160 -14.69 -16.08 3.69
N ASN A 161 -16.00 -16.31 3.62
CA ASN A 161 -16.88 -16.48 4.78
C ASN A 161 -16.96 -15.25 5.71
N GLU A 162 -16.63 -14.06 5.19
CA GLU A 162 -16.80 -12.79 5.90
C GLU A 162 -18.16 -12.17 5.56
N ILE A 163 -18.75 -11.44 6.51
CA ILE A 163 -19.99 -10.67 6.30
C ILE A 163 -19.63 -9.26 5.81
N ALA A 164 -19.88 -8.97 4.55
CA ALA A 164 -19.49 -7.72 3.89
C ALA A 164 -20.45 -7.32 2.76
N THR A 165 -20.42 -6.04 2.38
CA THR A 165 -21.08 -5.52 1.18
C THR A 165 -20.01 -5.33 0.11
N ASN A 166 -20.33 -5.72 -1.12
CA ASN A 166 -19.49 -5.42 -2.26
C ASN A 166 -19.77 -3.97 -2.71
N VAL A 167 -18.70 -3.22 -2.92
CA VAL A 167 -18.69 -1.86 -3.42
C VAL A 167 -17.88 -1.86 -4.71
N LEU A 168 -18.53 -1.51 -5.81
CA LEU A 168 -17.85 -1.33 -7.09
C LEU A 168 -17.29 0.09 -7.16
N GLY A 169 -15.99 0.22 -7.37
CA GLY A 169 -15.34 1.50 -7.60
C GLY A 169 -14.81 1.61 -9.03
N VAL A 170 -14.94 2.79 -9.63
CA VAL A 170 -14.24 3.14 -10.86
C VAL A 170 -13.40 4.37 -10.61
N CYS A 171 -12.10 4.26 -10.89
CA CYS A 171 -11.13 5.33 -10.74
C CYS A 171 -10.66 5.80 -12.11
N SER A 172 -10.61 7.12 -12.31
CA SER A 172 -9.98 7.70 -13.49
C SER A 172 -8.49 7.39 -13.55
N GLN A 173 -7.92 7.76 -14.69
CA GLN A 173 -6.49 7.84 -14.93
C GLN A 173 -5.74 8.62 -13.82
N ASP A 174 -6.33 9.69 -13.28
CA ASP A 174 -5.77 10.51 -12.20
C ASP A 174 -5.97 9.91 -10.78
N MET A 175 -6.39 8.64 -10.68
CA MET A 175 -6.77 7.96 -9.43
C MET A 175 -7.92 8.60 -8.66
N GLN A 176 -8.77 9.38 -9.33
CA GLN A 176 -9.95 9.96 -8.72
C GLN A 176 -11.15 9.03 -8.93
N PHE A 177 -11.96 8.83 -7.89
CA PHE A 177 -13.22 8.08 -8.07
C PHE A 177 -14.16 8.85 -8.99
N ILE A 178 -14.51 8.24 -10.12
CA ILE A 178 -15.49 8.77 -11.08
C ILE A 178 -16.85 8.08 -10.93
N TYR A 179 -16.87 6.91 -10.30
CA TYR A 179 -18.09 6.19 -9.97
C TYR A 179 -17.88 5.29 -8.76
N VAL A 180 -18.86 5.28 -7.84
CA VAL A 180 -18.90 4.36 -6.70
C VAL A 180 -20.32 3.81 -6.59
N LEU A 181 -20.43 2.49 -6.58
CA LEU A 181 -21.68 1.77 -6.39
C LEU A 181 -21.60 0.89 -5.13
N PRO A 182 -22.08 1.39 -3.98
CA PRO A 182 -22.16 0.60 -2.76
C PRO A 182 -23.46 -0.21 -2.67
N GLY A 183 -23.51 -1.11 -1.69
CA GLY A 183 -24.75 -1.74 -1.23
C GLY A 183 -25.09 -3.07 -1.90
N TRP A 184 -24.14 -3.67 -2.62
CA TRP A 184 -24.34 -5.01 -3.17
C TRP A 184 -24.05 -6.10 -2.13
N GLU A 185 -24.75 -7.21 -2.27
CA GLU A 185 -24.59 -8.40 -1.44
C GLU A 185 -23.14 -8.91 -1.53
N GLY A 186 -22.54 -9.32 -0.41
CA GLY A 186 -21.18 -9.87 -0.40
C GLY A 186 -21.01 -11.16 -1.22
N SER A 187 -22.11 -11.81 -1.56
CA SER A 187 -22.15 -12.99 -2.45
C SER A 187 -22.31 -12.65 -3.93
N ALA A 188 -22.57 -11.38 -4.27
CA ALA A 188 -22.82 -10.98 -5.65
C ALA A 188 -21.53 -10.99 -6.48
N ALA A 189 -21.60 -11.56 -7.68
CA ALA A 189 -20.51 -11.55 -8.64
C ALA A 189 -20.33 -10.16 -9.27
N ASP A 190 -19.08 -9.76 -9.52
CA ASP A 190 -18.75 -8.43 -10.05
C ASP A 190 -19.41 -8.14 -11.41
N SER A 191 -19.61 -9.16 -12.25
CA SER A 191 -20.34 -9.03 -13.52
C SER A 191 -21.80 -8.60 -13.33
N ARG A 192 -22.46 -9.08 -12.27
CA ARG A 192 -23.84 -8.69 -11.93
C ARG A 192 -23.88 -7.23 -11.47
N ILE A 193 -22.91 -6.84 -10.64
CA ILE A 193 -22.78 -5.50 -10.09
C ILE A 193 -22.46 -4.50 -11.21
N LEU A 194 -21.57 -4.86 -12.14
CA LEU A 194 -21.24 -4.05 -13.32
C LEU A 194 -22.45 -3.85 -14.22
N ARG A 195 -23.22 -4.91 -14.50
CA ARG A 195 -24.43 -4.80 -15.31
C ARG A 195 -25.45 -3.84 -14.67
N ASP A 196 -25.63 -3.95 -13.36
CA ASP A 196 -26.48 -3.02 -12.61
C ASP A 196 -25.95 -1.58 -12.70
N ALA A 197 -24.64 -1.39 -12.47
CA ALA A 197 -23.98 -0.09 -12.57
C ALA A 197 -24.26 0.59 -13.90
N ILE A 198 -24.20 -0.14 -15.02
CA ILE A 198 -24.44 0.42 -16.35
C ILE A 198 -25.94 0.69 -16.61
N SER A 199 -26.83 -0.16 -16.09
CA SER A 199 -28.27 -0.08 -16.37
C SER A 199 -29.04 1.00 -15.57
N ARG A 200 -28.43 1.58 -14.53
CA ARG A 200 -29.08 2.57 -13.67
C ARG A 200 -29.29 3.92 -14.36
N ARG A 201 -30.33 4.65 -13.96
CA ARG A 201 -30.65 6.02 -14.46
C ARG A 201 -29.51 7.02 -14.30
N HIS A 202 -28.74 6.90 -13.21
CA HIS A 202 -27.48 7.62 -12.95
C HIS A 202 -26.30 6.65 -12.89
N GLY A 203 -26.34 5.65 -13.77
CA GLY A 203 -25.36 4.58 -13.85
C GLY A 203 -24.01 4.99 -14.42
N LEU A 204 -23.05 4.08 -14.34
CA LEU A 204 -21.73 4.21 -14.96
C LEU A 204 -21.89 4.40 -16.47
N ARG A 205 -21.49 5.57 -16.96
CA ARG A 205 -21.52 5.90 -18.39
C ARG A 205 -20.23 5.41 -19.05
N VAL A 206 -20.32 4.29 -19.75
CA VAL A 206 -19.21 3.77 -20.54
C VAL A 206 -19.29 4.35 -21.96
N PRO A 207 -18.28 5.10 -22.43
CA PRO A 207 -18.25 5.59 -23.81
C PRO A 207 -18.31 4.41 -24.78
N HIS A 208 -19.05 4.56 -25.88
CA HIS A 208 -19.03 3.57 -26.95
C HIS A 208 -17.66 3.64 -27.62
N GLY A 209 -16.88 2.55 -27.55
CA GLY A 209 -15.58 2.49 -28.19
C GLY A 209 -15.69 2.74 -29.69
N LYS A 210 -14.78 3.56 -30.24
CA LYS A 210 -14.57 3.57 -31.69
C LYS A 210 -13.90 2.23 -32.05
N ARG A 211 -14.58 1.42 -32.86
CA ARG A 211 -14.01 0.20 -33.46
C ARG A 211 -12.78 0.55 -34.29
#